data_AF-A0A2N0LXY8-F1
#
_entry.id   AF-A0A2N0LXY8-F1
#
_cell.length_a   1.000
_cell.length_b   1.000
_cell.length_c   1.000
_cell.angle_alpha   90.00
_cell.angle_beta   90.00
_cell.angle_gamma   90.00
#
_symmetry.space_group_name_H-M   'P 1'
#
loop_
_entity.id
_entity.type
_entity.pdbx_description
1 polymer ?
#
loop_
_entity_poly.entity_id
_entity_poly.type
_entity_poly.pdbx_seq_one_letter_code
_entity_poly.pdbx_strand_id
1 'polypeptide(L)'
;MYVQEAHPTDGRQTDSNVAEGILFRQHQSYGEREEVAQTCSLDLHITLPVLVEEMDNLIDEAYGAAPERLYVIDADGRVAYHGGAGPHFFDIDEWEQAIEVCVGKAKVTG
;
A
#
# COMPACT_ATOMS: atom_id res chain seq x y z
N MET A 1 -3.37 1.17 -2.38
CA MET A 1 -3.63 2.46 -1.73
C MET A 1 -2.27 3.08 -1.45
N TYR A 2 -2.06 4.32 -1.86
CA TYR A 2 -0.86 5.10 -1.55
C TYR A 2 -1.13 5.91 -0.28
N VAL A 3 -0.24 5.81 0.70
CA VAL A 3 -0.35 6.46 2.02
C VAL A 3 0.87 7.36 2.28
N GLN A 4 1.05 7.83 3.51
CA GLN A 4 2.22 8.63 3.89
C GLN A 4 3.57 7.92 3.68
N GLU A 5 4.64 8.70 3.51
CA GLU A 5 5.99 8.17 3.37
C GLU A 5 6.44 7.50 4.67
N ALA A 6 6.87 6.24 4.58
CA ALA A 6 7.50 5.55 5.72
C ALA A 6 8.85 6.19 6.09
N HIS A 7 9.55 6.72 5.09
CA HIS A 7 10.88 7.31 5.21
C HIS A 7 10.95 8.64 4.45
N PRO A 8 10.46 9.75 5.02
CA PRO A 8 10.53 11.07 4.40
C PRO A 8 11.86 11.77 4.71
N THR A 9 12.29 12.69 3.85
CA THR A 9 13.57 13.43 3.98
C THR A 9 13.58 14.44 5.12
N ASP A 10 12.42 14.92 5.55
CA ASP A 10 12.18 15.71 6.76
C ASP A 10 11.87 14.85 7.99
N GLY A 11 12.09 13.53 7.89
CA GLY A 11 12.00 12.56 8.98
C GLY A 11 13.22 11.63 9.02
N ARG A 12 12.97 10.32 9.21
CA ARG A 12 14.03 9.30 9.21
C ARG A 12 14.14 8.63 7.84
N GLN A 13 15.31 8.76 7.22
CA GLN A 13 15.69 8.05 6.00
C GLN A 13 16.26 6.65 6.25
N THR A 14 16.30 5.84 5.19
CA THR A 14 17.05 4.57 5.12
C THR A 14 18.23 4.72 4.16
N ASP A 15 19.30 3.95 4.39
CA ASP A 15 20.47 3.97 3.52
C ASP A 15 20.14 3.51 2.08
N SER A 16 19.18 2.59 1.92
CA SER A 16 18.70 2.12 0.62
C SER A 16 18.03 3.23 -0.18
N ASN A 17 17.11 3.99 0.43
CA ASN A 17 16.42 5.09 -0.25
C ASN A 17 17.42 6.17 -0.68
N VAL A 18 18.42 6.47 0.14
CA VAL A 18 19.49 7.42 -0.22
C VAL A 18 20.30 6.91 -1.40
N ALA A 19 20.70 5.63 -1.40
CA ALA A 19 21.47 5.04 -2.50
C ALA A 19 20.69 5.00 -3.82
N GLU A 20 19.37 4.79 -3.75
CA GLU A 20 18.47 4.71 -4.91
C GLU A 20 17.90 6.07 -5.35
N GLY A 21 18.15 7.14 -4.58
CA GLY A 21 17.63 8.48 -4.89
C GLY A 21 16.14 8.66 -4.60
N ILE A 22 15.53 7.78 -3.80
CA ILE A 22 14.12 7.84 -3.38
C ILE A 22 14.00 8.84 -2.23
N LEU A 23 14.03 10.13 -2.57
CA LEU A 23 14.19 11.24 -1.62
C LEU A 23 12.99 12.20 -1.66
N PHE A 24 11.87 11.75 -1.09
CA PHE A 24 10.66 12.57 -0.94
C PHE A 24 10.53 13.11 0.48
N ARG A 25 10.07 14.35 0.64
CA ARG A 25 9.64 14.86 1.96
C ARG A 25 8.21 14.42 2.24
N GLN A 26 7.77 14.51 3.49
CA GLN A 26 6.39 14.23 3.81
C GLN A 26 5.45 15.24 3.13
N HIS A 27 4.40 14.71 2.50
CA HIS A 27 3.38 15.48 1.79
C HIS A 27 2.70 16.49 2.72
N GLN A 28 2.56 17.75 2.28
CA GLN A 28 1.87 18.82 3.01
C GLN A 28 0.51 19.16 2.39
N SER A 29 0.17 18.52 1.27
CA SER A 29 -1.14 18.64 0.63
C SER A 29 -1.46 17.36 -0.14
N TYR A 30 -2.74 17.17 -0.46
CA TYR A 30 -3.19 16.05 -1.29
C TYR A 30 -2.49 16.05 -2.67
N GLY A 31 -2.33 17.23 -3.29
CA GLY A 31 -1.66 17.35 -4.59
C GLY A 31 -0.20 16.89 -4.56
N GLU A 32 0.54 17.17 -3.48
CA GLU A 32 1.89 16.63 -3.30
C GLU A 32 1.88 15.11 -3.13
N ARG A 33 0.92 14.56 -2.39
CA ARG A 33 0.77 13.11 -2.24
C ARG A 33 0.41 12.42 -3.56
N GLU A 34 -0.46 13.03 -4.33
CA GLU A 34 -0.84 12.55 -5.66
C GLU A 34 0.36 12.55 -6.61
N GLU A 35 1.18 13.61 -6.60
CA GLU A 35 2.39 13.69 -7.43
C GLU A 35 3.37 12.55 -7.12
N VAL A 36 3.68 12.32 -5.83
CA VAL A 36 4.59 11.22 -5.46
C VAL A 36 3.97 9.86 -5.75
N ALA A 37 2.67 9.68 -5.51
CA ALA A 37 1.97 8.44 -5.87
C ALA A 37 2.02 8.15 -7.37
N GLN A 38 1.92 9.18 -8.22
CA GLN A 38 2.07 9.05 -9.66
C GLN A 38 3.50 8.67 -10.05
N THR A 39 4.52 9.33 -9.48
CA THR A 39 5.93 8.95 -9.68
C THR A 39 6.19 7.50 -9.29
N CYS A 40 5.76 7.09 -8.10
CA CYS A 40 5.88 5.71 -7.61
C CYS A 40 5.21 4.71 -8.56
N SER A 41 3.98 5.00 -9.01
CA SER A 41 3.24 4.15 -9.94
C SER A 41 3.96 3.97 -11.29
N LEU A 42 4.52 5.06 -11.83
CA LEU A 42 5.27 5.04 -13.09
C LEU A 42 6.59 4.28 -12.94
N ASP A 43 7.38 4.58 -11.91
CA ASP A 43 8.70 3.97 -11.69
C ASP A 43 8.58 2.45 -11.42
N LEU A 44 7.57 2.04 -10.64
CA LEU A 44 7.28 0.62 -10.36
C LEU A 44 6.45 -0.06 -11.45
N HIS A 45 6.08 0.64 -12.53
CA HIS A 45 5.28 0.12 -13.64
C HIS A 45 3.96 -0.53 -13.17
N ILE A 46 3.30 0.06 -12.18
CA ILE A 46 2.05 -0.44 -11.63
C ILE A 46 0.94 -0.27 -12.66
N THR A 47 0.32 -1.38 -13.06
CA THR A 47 -0.77 -1.40 -14.05
C THR A 47 -2.16 -1.37 -13.42
N LEU A 48 -2.25 -1.59 -12.11
CA LEU A 48 -3.49 -1.51 -11.35
C LEU A 48 -3.81 -0.06 -10.95
N PRO A 49 -5.09 0.29 -10.78
CA PRO A 49 -5.46 1.60 -10.26
C PRO A 49 -4.81 1.87 -8.90
N VAL A 50 -4.05 2.96 -8.82
CA VAL A 50 -3.49 3.47 -7.56
C VAL A 50 -4.45 4.51 -7.00
N LEU A 51 -5.12 4.17 -5.90
CA LEU A 51 -5.86 5.13 -5.10
C LEU A 51 -4.91 5.84 -4.14
N VAL A 52 -5.13 7.14 -3.94
CA VAL A 52 -4.34 7.99 -3.04
C VAL A 52 -5.18 8.34 -1.83
N GLU A 53 -4.62 8.14 -0.64
CA GLU A 53 -5.30 8.46 0.62
C GLU A 53 -5.40 9.98 0.83
N GLU A 54 -6.52 10.45 1.36
CA GLU A 54 -6.69 11.83 1.83
C GLU A 54 -5.70 12.19 2.96
N MET A 55 -5.48 13.48 3.17
CA MET A 55 -4.45 13.97 4.10
C MET A 55 -4.75 13.70 5.60
N ASP A 56 -5.91 13.12 5.93
CA ASP A 56 -6.30 12.79 7.30
C ASP A 56 -5.69 11.47 7.82
N ASN A 57 -5.05 10.68 6.94
CA ASN A 57 -4.37 9.42 7.26
C ASN A 57 -5.28 8.35 7.90
N LEU A 58 -6.60 8.42 7.71
CA LEU A 58 -7.54 7.50 8.35
C LEU A 58 -7.42 6.06 7.85
N ILE A 59 -6.97 5.84 6.62
CA ILE A 59 -6.82 4.51 6.02
C ILE A 59 -5.51 3.87 6.49
N ASP A 60 -4.41 4.63 6.54
CA ASP A 60 -3.14 4.18 7.12
C ASP A 60 -3.33 3.75 8.58
N GLU A 61 -4.06 4.54 9.38
CA GLU A 61 -4.37 4.19 10.77
C GLU A 61 -5.29 2.97 10.87
N ALA A 62 -6.40 2.95 10.13
CA ALA A 62 -7.40 1.88 10.23
C ALA A 62 -6.85 0.51 9.77
N TYR A 63 -5.92 0.50 8.81
CA TYR A 63 -5.33 -0.71 8.25
C TYR A 63 -3.89 -0.96 8.73
N GLY A 64 -3.36 -0.12 9.63
CA GLY A 64 -1.98 -0.21 10.11
C GLY A 64 -0.99 -0.46 8.96
N ALA A 65 -1.07 0.38 7.92
CA ALA A 65 -0.47 0.11 6.63
C ALA A 65 1.05 0.30 6.61
N ALA A 66 1.59 1.12 7.52
CA ALA A 66 3.02 1.36 7.61
C ALA A 66 3.86 0.11 7.99
N PRO A 67 5.06 -0.06 7.40
CA PRO A 67 5.58 0.70 6.26
C PRO A 67 4.92 0.28 4.93
N GLU A 68 4.48 -0.97 4.83
CA GLU A 68 3.66 -1.51 3.75
C GLU A 68 2.83 -2.70 4.28
N ARG A 69 1.69 -2.98 3.65
CA ARG A 69 0.82 -4.09 4.05
C ARG A 69 -0.08 -4.59 2.92
N LEU A 70 -0.29 -5.90 2.90
CA LEU A 70 -1.21 -6.59 1.99
C LEU A 70 -2.54 -6.91 2.68
N TYR A 71 -3.64 -6.70 1.96
CA TYR A 71 -5.00 -7.04 2.37
C TYR A 71 -5.76 -7.70 1.23
N VAL A 72 -6.75 -8.51 1.58
CA VAL A 72 -7.83 -8.94 0.67
C VAL A 72 -9.16 -8.63 1.33
N ILE A 73 -10.00 -7.87 0.64
CA ILE A 73 -11.40 -7.64 1.01
C ILE A 73 -12.26 -8.49 0.07
N ASP A 74 -13.13 -9.33 0.62
CA ASP A 74 -14.00 -10.19 -0.17
C ASP A 74 -15.22 -9.45 -0.75
N ALA A 75 -16.02 -10.17 -1.55
CA ALA A 75 -17.20 -9.62 -2.21
C ALA A 75 -18.28 -9.12 -1.23
N ASP A 76 -18.27 -9.59 0.02
CA ASP A 76 -19.18 -9.15 1.08
C ASP A 76 -18.62 -7.95 1.87
N GLY A 77 -17.47 -7.41 1.45
CA GLY A 77 -16.80 -6.29 2.11
C GLY A 77 -16.07 -6.67 3.39
N ARG A 78 -15.76 -7.95 3.61
CA ARG A 78 -15.06 -8.42 4.81
C ARG A 78 -13.58 -8.63 4.55
N VAL A 79 -12.76 -8.42 5.59
CA VAL A 79 -11.34 -8.74 5.53
C VAL A 79 -11.17 -10.26 5.45
N ALA A 80 -10.78 -10.74 4.28
CA ALA A 80 -10.49 -12.16 4.04
C ALA A 80 -9.01 -12.49 4.30
N TYR A 81 -8.12 -11.50 4.18
CA TYR A 81 -6.72 -11.61 4.54
C TYR A 81 -6.17 -10.28 5.04
N HIS A 82 -5.33 -10.37 6.06
CA HIS A 82 -4.63 -9.28 6.72
C HIS A 82 -3.18 -9.73 6.91
N GLY A 83 -2.26 -9.21 6.09
CA GLY A 83 -0.85 -9.60 6.14
C GLY A 83 -0.12 -9.09 7.39
N GLY A 84 1.08 -9.59 7.62
CA GLY A 84 1.97 -9.03 8.65
C GLY A 84 2.49 -7.64 8.29
N ALA A 85 3.21 -6.98 9.21
CA ALA A 85 3.79 -5.67 8.94
C ALA A 85 5.04 -5.82 8.07
N GLY A 86 5.08 -5.13 6.93
CA GLY A 86 6.24 -5.14 6.05
C GLY A 86 7.47 -4.45 6.65
N PRO A 87 8.66 -4.60 6.04
CA PRO A 87 8.93 -5.59 5.00
C PRO A 87 9.07 -7.02 5.59
N HIS A 88 9.24 -7.16 6.91
CA HIS A 88 9.61 -8.43 7.54
C HIS A 88 8.59 -9.56 7.42
N PHE A 89 7.30 -9.21 7.31
CA PHE A 89 6.21 -10.18 7.20
C PHE A 89 5.38 -9.95 5.92
N PHE A 90 6.01 -9.39 4.89
CA PHE A 90 5.38 -9.24 3.58
C PHE A 90 5.41 -10.59 2.85
N ASP A 91 4.25 -11.23 2.75
CA ASP A 91 4.10 -12.56 2.17
C ASP A 91 3.13 -12.53 0.99
N ILE A 92 3.69 -12.74 -0.21
CA ILE A 92 2.95 -12.72 -1.47
C ILE A 92 2.20 -14.04 -1.68
N ASP A 93 2.75 -15.17 -1.21
CA ASP A 93 2.16 -16.49 -1.41
C ASP A 93 0.86 -16.61 -0.60
N GLU A 94 0.87 -16.15 0.66
CA GLU A 94 -0.36 -16.11 1.48
C GLU A 94 -1.42 -15.17 0.89
N TRP A 95 -0.98 -14.03 0.34
CA TRP A 95 -1.89 -13.06 -0.28
C TRP A 95 -2.51 -13.58 -1.57
N GLU A 96 -1.73 -14.22 -2.45
CA GLU A 96 -2.21 -14.84 -3.68
C GLU A 96 -3.21 -15.96 -3.36
N GLN A 97 -2.88 -16.83 -2.40
CA GLN A 97 -3.78 -17.90 -1.96
C GLN A 97 -5.12 -17.34 -1.46
N ALA A 98 -5.11 -16.23 -0.72
CA ALA A 98 -6.33 -15.57 -0.26
C ALA A 98 -7.18 -15.01 -1.40
N ILE A 99 -6.56 -14.41 -2.42
CA ILE A 99 -7.26 -13.94 -3.63
C ILE A 99 -7.93 -15.11 -4.35
N GLU A 100 -7.21 -16.21 -4.58
CA GLU A 100 -7.76 -17.40 -5.25
C GLU A 100 -9.00 -17.95 -4.52
N VAL A 101 -8.93 -18.02 -3.18
CA VAL A 101 -10.05 -18.45 -2.34
C VAL A 101 -11.24 -17.50 -2.48
N CYS A 102 -11.02 -16.18 -2.45
CA CYS A 102 -12.08 -15.18 -2.61
C CYS A 102 -12.75 -15.26 -4.00
N VAL A 103 -11.95 -15.39 -5.06
CA VAL A 103 -12.46 -15.52 -6.43
C VAL A 103 -13.19 -16.86 -6.62
N GLY A 104 -12.68 -17.93 -6.03
CA GLY A 104 -13.32 -19.24 -6.06
C GLY A 104 -14.69 -19.23 -5.37
N LYS A 105 -14.80 -18.60 -4.20
CA LYS A 105 -16.07 -18.43 -3.47
C LYS A 105 -17.10 -17.64 -4.28
N ALA A 106 -16.70 -16.52 -4.90
CA ALA A 106 -17.60 -15.67 -5.68
C ALA A 106 -18.22 -16.39 -6.90
N LYS A 107 -17.52 -17.37 -7.48
CA LYS A 107 -18.04 -18.18 -8.60
C LYS A 107 -19.08 -19.23 -8.19
N VAL A 108 -19.15 -19.58 -6.90
CA VAL A 108 -20.09 -20.59 -6.37
C VAL A 108 -21.39 -19.93 -5.89
N THR A 109 -21.36 -18.65 -5.53
CA THR A 109 -22.50 -17.89 -5.01
C THR A 109 -23.28 -17.07 -6.06
N GLY A 110 -22.86 -17.08 -7.33
CA GLY A 110 -23.57 -16.46 -8.46
C GLY A 110 -24.27 -17.48 -9.36
#